data_AF-A0A7X8FWH7-F1
#
_entry.id   AF-A0A7X8FWH7-F1
#
_cell.length_a   1.000
_cell.length_b   1.000
_cell.length_c   1.000
_cell.angle_alpha   90.00
_cell.angle_beta   90.00
_cell.angle_gamma   90.00
#
_symmetry.space_group_name_H-M   'P 1'
#
loop_
_entity.id
_entity.type
_entity.pdbx_description
1 polymer ?
#
loop_
_entity_poly.entity_id
_entity_poly.type
_entity_poly.pdbx_seq_one_letter_code
_entity_poly.pdbx_strand_id
1 'polypeptide(L)'
;LNDADSIPEVPGTQRTLDFVDERPLLTRIVDGEVSTPGGTSVRPLAARPVWLKSGAYRVKITMGPRIWWRSLVVEKDDETVHIDFGRVVQRSIRLSTLALDARSGKRLTDAVFSVLYKRDWVPIESLDREVLTSGTVWKIRAWAEGYVPEIFSLKIEWFQDELDISATLVPAEK
;
A
#
# COMPACT_ATOMS: atom_id res chain seq x y z
N LEU A 1 -26.95 -12.88 -3.99
CA LEU A 1 -27.56 -11.55 -4.23
C LEU A 1 -26.53 -10.53 -3.77
N ASN A 2 -26.13 -9.59 -4.62
CA ASN A 2 -25.31 -8.46 -4.19
C ASN A 2 -26.30 -7.39 -3.70
N ASP A 3 -26.28 -7.07 -2.42
CA ASP A 3 -27.20 -6.17 -1.74
C ASP A 3 -26.54 -4.84 -1.36
N ALA A 4 -25.38 -4.54 -1.95
CA ALA A 4 -24.58 -3.34 -1.67
C ALA A 4 -25.40 -2.04 -1.69
N ASP A 5 -26.33 -1.91 -2.64
CA ASP A 5 -27.18 -0.71 -2.80
C ASP A 5 -28.23 -0.57 -1.68
N SER A 6 -28.44 -1.61 -0.88
CA SER A 6 -29.46 -1.67 0.18
C SER A 6 -28.88 -1.62 1.59
N ILE A 7 -27.55 -1.57 1.74
CA ILE A 7 -26.92 -1.44 3.06
C ILE A 7 -27.15 0.00 3.55
N PRO A 8 -27.94 0.21 4.62
CA PRO A 8 -28.23 1.56 5.09
C PRO A 8 -26.97 2.19 5.70
N GLU A 9 -26.48 3.27 5.08
CA GLU A 9 -25.43 4.12 5.64
C GLU A 9 -26.06 5.29 6.41
N VAL A 10 -25.47 5.65 7.55
CA VAL A 10 -25.92 6.82 8.32
C VAL A 10 -25.34 8.07 7.65
N PRO A 11 -26.15 9.01 7.13
CA PRO A 11 -25.64 10.16 6.41
C PRO A 11 -24.70 11.03 7.25
N GLY A 12 -23.65 11.59 6.62
CA GLY A 12 -22.72 12.51 7.29
C GLY A 12 -21.77 11.86 8.30
N THR A 13 -21.70 10.53 8.36
CA THR A 13 -20.83 9.79 9.29
C THR A 13 -19.50 9.35 8.68
N GLN A 14 -19.32 9.51 7.37
CA GLN A 14 -18.04 9.24 6.71
C GLN A 14 -16.93 10.13 7.29
N ARG A 15 -15.77 9.54 7.56
CA ARG A 15 -14.59 10.22 8.11
C ARG A 15 -13.34 9.75 7.38
N THR A 16 -12.36 10.64 7.28
CA THR A 16 -10.97 10.31 6.92
C THR A 16 -10.14 10.24 8.20
N LEU A 17 -9.32 9.21 8.30
CA LEU A 17 -8.30 9.10 9.34
C LEU A 17 -7.08 9.92 8.93
N ASP A 18 -6.67 10.87 9.76
CA ASP A 18 -5.52 11.74 9.54
C ASP A 18 -4.44 11.45 10.60
N PHE A 19 -3.17 11.74 10.26
CA PHE A 19 -2.10 11.71 11.24
C PHE A 19 -2.36 12.75 12.33
N VAL A 20 -2.28 12.31 13.58
CA VAL A 20 -2.66 13.12 14.74
C VAL A 20 -1.76 14.36 14.89
N ASP A 21 -0.48 14.23 14.57
CA ASP A 21 0.50 15.32 14.64
C ASP A 21 0.36 16.36 13.51
N GLU A 22 -0.31 16.01 12.42
CA GLU A 22 -0.66 16.94 11.34
C GLU A 22 -1.95 17.73 11.63
N ARG A 23 -2.68 17.36 12.69
CA ARG A 23 -3.98 17.95 13.05
C ARG A 23 -4.06 18.25 14.56
N PRO A 24 -3.77 19.49 15.00
CA PRO A 24 -3.82 19.89 16.42
C PRO A 24 -5.16 19.64 17.15
N LEU A 25 -6.26 19.53 16.41
CA LEU A 25 -7.58 19.22 16.97
C LEU A 25 -7.76 17.72 17.29
N LEU A 26 -7.00 16.84 16.65
CA LEU A 26 -7.07 15.38 16.87
C LEU A 26 -6.18 14.94 18.04
N THR A 27 -5.20 15.75 18.41
CA THR A 27 -4.26 15.49 19.51
C THR A 27 -4.96 15.38 20.87
N ARG A 28 -6.15 15.97 21.02
CA ARG A 28 -6.98 15.88 22.25
C ARG A 28 -7.87 14.64 22.29
N ILE A 29 -7.99 13.92 21.18
CA ILE A 29 -8.84 12.72 21.05
C ILE A 29 -8.03 11.46 21.34
N VAL A 30 -6.71 11.53 21.21
CA VAL A 30 -5.79 10.41 21.45
C VAL A 30 -5.11 10.61 22.80
N ASP A 31 -5.55 9.86 23.81
CA ASP A 31 -4.87 9.77 25.10
C ASP A 31 -3.65 8.85 24.98
N GLY A 32 -2.46 9.43 25.17
CA GLY A 32 -1.19 8.69 25.34
C GLY A 32 -0.43 8.35 24.05
N GLU A 33 0.87 8.10 24.22
CA GLU A 33 1.70 7.48 23.16
C GLU A 33 1.18 6.07 22.87
N VAL A 34 0.75 5.81 21.64
CA VAL A 34 0.38 4.46 21.19
C VAL A 34 1.67 3.65 21.04
N SER A 35 2.09 3.04 22.15
CA SER A 35 3.23 2.12 22.17
C SER A 35 2.78 0.74 21.68
N THR A 36 3.50 0.20 20.70
CA THR A 36 3.28 -1.18 20.22
C THR A 36 4.13 -2.18 21.00
N PRO A 37 3.74 -3.46 21.06
CA PRO A 37 4.59 -4.52 21.59
C PRO A 37 5.91 -4.57 20.79
N GLY A 38 7.01 -4.12 21.42
CA GLY A 38 8.34 -4.03 20.79
C GLY A 38 8.97 -2.63 20.76
N GLY A 39 8.35 -1.61 21.36
CA GLY A 39 9.00 -0.30 21.61
C GLY A 39 9.21 0.58 20.37
N THR A 40 8.60 0.22 19.23
CA THR A 40 8.59 1.09 18.04
C THR A 40 7.47 2.10 18.18
N SER A 41 7.81 3.39 18.14
CA SER A 41 6.83 4.48 18.08
C SER A 41 6.07 4.38 16.76
N VAL A 42 4.75 4.23 16.83
CA VAL A 42 3.87 4.26 15.66
C VAL A 42 3.18 5.61 15.64
N ARG A 43 3.14 6.25 14.47
CA ARG A 43 2.40 7.49 14.26
C ARG A 43 0.90 7.19 14.30
N PRO A 44 0.13 7.69 15.29
CA PRO A 44 -1.28 7.37 15.40
C PRO A 44 -2.11 8.12 14.35
N LEU A 45 -3.20 7.48 13.92
CA LEU A 45 -4.22 8.03 13.04
C LEU A 45 -5.52 8.20 13.82
N ALA A 46 -6.23 9.31 13.60
CA ALA A 46 -7.52 9.57 14.24
C ALA A 46 -8.50 10.29 13.31
N ALA A 47 -9.77 10.29 13.68
CA ALA A 47 -10.82 11.06 13.02
C ALA A 47 -11.60 11.88 14.05
N ARG A 48 -12.33 12.89 13.57
CA ARG A 48 -13.28 13.64 14.42
C ARG A 48 -14.41 12.73 14.90
N PRO A 49 -14.94 12.95 16.12
CA PRO A 49 -16.04 12.16 16.65
C PRO A 49 -17.27 12.20 15.73
N VAL A 50 -18.07 11.14 15.83
CA VAL A 50 -19.35 11.01 15.14
C VAL A 50 -20.42 10.92 16.22
N TRP A 51 -21.39 11.82 16.18
CA TRP A 51 -22.52 11.82 17.08
C TRP A 51 -23.66 10.99 16.48
N LEU A 52 -24.04 9.92 17.17
CA LEU A 52 -25.07 8.97 16.73
C LEU A 52 -26.18 8.90 17.78
N LYS A 53 -27.40 8.55 17.35
CA LYS A 53 -28.46 8.15 18.28
C LYS A 53 -28.08 6.83 18.93
N SER A 54 -28.55 6.56 20.14
CA SER A 54 -28.33 5.24 20.75
C SER A 54 -28.94 4.13 19.90
N GLY A 55 -28.22 3.01 19.77
CA GLY A 55 -28.64 1.89 18.91
C GLY A 55 -27.48 1.01 18.45
N ALA A 56 -27.80 -0.05 17.71
CA ALA A 56 -26.83 -0.96 17.14
C ALA A 56 -26.31 -0.45 15.79
N TYR A 57 -24.99 -0.40 15.64
CA TYR A 57 -24.30 0.08 14.45
C TYR A 57 -23.22 -0.91 13.99
N ARG A 58 -22.74 -0.69 12.77
CA ARG A 58 -21.54 -1.31 12.23
C ARG A 58 -20.58 -0.21 11.80
N VAL A 59 -19.30 -0.42 12.07
CA VAL A 59 -18.22 0.45 11.60
C VAL A 59 -17.38 -0.33 10.61
N LYS A 60 -17.17 0.29 9.45
CA LYS A 60 -16.31 -0.18 8.36
C LYS A 60 -15.17 0.81 8.22
N ILE A 61 -13.94 0.33 8.33
CA ILE A 61 -12.74 1.15 8.15
C ILE A 61 -11.89 0.50 7.07
N THR A 62 -11.53 1.30 6.07
CA THR A 62 -10.75 0.87 4.92
C THR A 62 -9.38 1.54 4.96
N MET A 63 -8.31 0.74 4.92
CA MET A 63 -6.94 1.23 4.86
C MET A 63 -6.19 0.48 3.75
N GLY A 64 -5.98 1.14 2.62
CA GLY A 64 -5.58 0.47 1.38
C GLY A 64 -6.60 -0.63 1.01
N PRO A 65 -6.17 -1.88 0.76
CA PRO A 65 -7.04 -3.02 0.48
C PRO A 65 -7.51 -3.74 1.75
N ARG A 66 -7.13 -3.29 2.95
CA ARG A 66 -7.61 -3.91 4.20
C ARG A 66 -8.94 -3.29 4.62
N ILE A 67 -9.85 -4.14 5.06
CA ILE A 67 -11.13 -3.76 5.65
C ILE A 67 -11.16 -4.28 7.08
N TRP A 68 -11.39 -3.38 8.02
CA TRP A 68 -11.78 -3.73 9.38
C TRP A 68 -13.27 -3.46 9.56
N TRP A 69 -13.99 -4.45 10.09
CA TRP A 69 -15.44 -4.38 10.23
C TRP A 69 -15.85 -4.88 11.61
N ARG A 70 -16.60 -4.07 12.37
CA ARG A 70 -17.07 -4.43 13.71
C ARG A 70 -18.50 -3.95 13.93
N SER A 71 -19.29 -4.77 14.63
CA SER A 71 -20.58 -4.36 15.21
C SER A 71 -20.36 -3.76 16.60
N LEU A 72 -21.08 -2.69 16.93
CA LEU A 72 -21.08 -2.06 18.25
C LEU A 72 -22.45 -1.49 18.60
N VAL A 73 -22.68 -1.22 19.89
CA VAL A 73 -23.90 -0.57 20.39
C VAL A 73 -23.48 0.78 20.95
N VAL A 74 -24.08 1.86 20.43
CA VAL A 74 -23.89 3.22 20.94
C VAL A 74 -24.94 3.47 22.00
N GLU A 75 -24.51 3.92 23.18
CA GLU A 75 -25.39 4.24 24.30
C GLU A 75 -25.36 5.75 24.59
N LYS A 76 -25.37 6.16 25.86
CA LYS A 76 -25.31 7.59 26.25
C LYS A 76 -23.89 8.09 26.43
N ASP A 77 -22.98 7.19 26.77
CA ASP A 77 -21.58 7.49 27.04
C ASP A 77 -20.76 7.41 25.74
N ASP A 78 -19.62 8.10 25.73
CA ASP A 78 -18.70 8.10 24.60
C ASP A 78 -18.04 6.72 24.44
N GLU A 79 -18.04 6.20 23.21
CA GLU A 79 -17.37 4.94 22.85
C GLU A 79 -16.15 5.24 21.98
N THR A 80 -14.94 4.96 22.50
CA THR A 80 -13.69 5.07 21.72
C THR A 80 -13.37 3.73 21.07
N VAL A 81 -13.35 3.71 19.74
CA VAL A 81 -13.02 2.52 18.96
C VAL A 81 -11.52 2.52 18.63
N HIS A 82 -10.75 1.70 19.35
CA HIS A 82 -9.35 1.42 19.02
C HIS A 82 -9.27 0.35 17.92
N ILE A 83 -8.51 0.64 16.87
CA ILE A 83 -8.24 -0.29 15.77
C ILE A 83 -6.75 -0.56 15.69
N ASP A 84 -6.39 -1.83 15.79
CA ASP A 84 -5.09 -2.32 15.40
C ASP A 84 -5.27 -3.12 14.10
N PHE A 85 -4.70 -2.62 13.00
CA PHE A 85 -4.66 -3.37 11.73
C PHE A 85 -3.66 -4.54 11.79
N GLY A 86 -3.03 -4.77 12.94
CA GLY A 86 -1.99 -5.75 13.18
C GLY A 86 -0.67 -5.36 12.50
N ARG A 87 0.33 -6.23 12.62
CA ARG A 87 1.55 -6.09 11.82
C ARG A 87 1.19 -6.08 10.33
N VAL A 88 1.73 -5.08 9.64
CA VAL A 88 1.63 -5.03 8.19
C VAL A 88 2.46 -6.19 7.64
N VAL A 89 1.78 -7.14 6.99
CA VAL A 89 2.42 -8.32 6.42
C VAL A 89 2.86 -7.95 5.03
N GLN A 90 4.17 -8.04 4.77
CA GLN A 90 4.70 -7.89 3.43
C GLN A 90 4.04 -8.90 2.50
N ARG A 91 3.70 -8.47 1.30
CA ARG A 91 3.07 -9.29 0.27
C ARG A 91 4.05 -9.54 -0.84
N SER A 92 4.05 -10.76 -1.39
CA SER A 92 4.74 -11.03 -2.65
C SER A 92 4.12 -10.19 -3.77
N ILE A 93 4.95 -9.61 -4.61
CA ILE A 93 4.53 -8.75 -5.71
C ILE A 93 4.53 -9.56 -7.01
N ARG A 94 3.41 -9.49 -7.74
CA ARG A 94 3.33 -9.95 -9.13
C ARG A 94 3.87 -8.85 -10.04
N LEU A 95 4.92 -9.17 -10.78
CA LEU A 95 5.55 -8.23 -11.71
C LEU A 95 5.16 -8.55 -13.15
N SER A 96 4.70 -7.54 -13.89
CA SER A 96 4.63 -7.58 -15.35
C SER A 96 5.68 -6.64 -15.93
N THR A 97 6.32 -7.06 -17.02
CA THR A 97 7.40 -6.30 -17.64
C THR A 97 7.17 -6.13 -19.14
N LEU A 98 7.52 -4.94 -19.63
CA LEU A 98 7.48 -4.57 -21.04
C LEU A 98 8.72 -3.74 -21.35
N ALA A 99 9.45 -4.08 -22.40
CA ALA A 99 10.53 -3.26 -22.92
C ALA A 99 10.21 -2.84 -24.35
N LEU A 100 10.40 -1.56 -24.65
CA LEU A 100 10.18 -0.95 -25.95
C LEU A 100 11.47 -0.29 -26.45
N ASP A 101 11.74 -0.37 -27.75
CA ASP A 101 12.76 0.44 -28.41
C ASP A 101 12.28 1.90 -28.49
N ALA A 102 13.10 2.83 -27.98
CA ALA A 102 12.74 4.25 -27.87
C ALA A 102 12.50 4.95 -29.21
N ARG A 103 13.06 4.45 -30.32
CA ARG A 103 12.98 5.10 -31.64
C ARG A 103 11.77 4.62 -32.44
N SER A 104 11.49 3.34 -32.38
CA SER A 104 10.49 2.64 -33.19
C SER A 104 9.22 2.29 -32.42
N GLY A 105 9.25 2.34 -31.08
CA GLY A 105 8.17 1.89 -30.21
C GLY A 105 7.92 0.37 -30.25
N LYS A 106 8.78 -0.40 -30.93
CA LYS A 106 8.63 -1.85 -31.06
C LYS A 106 9.01 -2.54 -29.76
N ARG A 107 8.32 -3.62 -29.44
CA ARG A 107 8.64 -4.47 -28.29
C ARG A 107 9.99 -5.16 -28.49
N LEU A 108 10.83 -5.10 -27.46
CA LEU A 108 12.07 -5.84 -27.34
C LEU A 108 11.79 -7.15 -26.59
N THR A 109 11.64 -8.25 -27.32
CA THR A 109 11.31 -9.57 -26.73
C THR A 109 12.46 -10.18 -25.95
N ASP A 110 13.69 -9.81 -26.31
CA ASP A 110 14.91 -10.38 -25.74
C ASP A 110 15.46 -9.53 -24.58
N ALA A 111 14.68 -8.52 -24.13
CA ALA A 111 15.04 -7.70 -22.99
C ALA A 111 14.94 -8.51 -21.69
N VAL A 112 15.97 -8.39 -20.85
CA VAL A 112 16.06 -9.03 -19.54
C VAL A 112 15.73 -8.01 -18.46
N PHE A 113 14.82 -8.38 -17.57
CA PHE A 113 14.54 -7.62 -16.36
C PHE A 113 15.23 -8.29 -15.17
N SER A 114 16.02 -7.52 -14.43
CA SER A 114 16.73 -7.99 -13.23
C SER A 114 16.42 -7.10 -12.04
N VAL A 115 16.50 -7.63 -10.83
CA VAL A 115 16.44 -6.83 -9.61
C VAL A 115 17.79 -6.83 -8.91
N LEU A 116 18.09 -5.73 -8.21
CA LEU A 116 19.27 -5.69 -7.35
C LEU A 116 18.96 -6.47 -6.07
N TYR A 117 19.50 -7.68 -5.96
CA TYR A 117 19.30 -8.57 -4.82
C TYR A 117 20.66 -9.03 -4.30
N LYS A 118 20.89 -8.86 -2.99
CA LYS A 118 22.18 -9.20 -2.34
C LYS A 118 23.42 -8.62 -3.04
N ARG A 119 23.28 -7.39 -3.58
CA ARG A 119 24.30 -6.61 -4.32
C ARG A 119 24.55 -7.03 -5.77
N ASP A 120 23.87 -8.06 -6.25
CA ASP A 120 23.97 -8.50 -7.63
C ASP A 120 22.67 -8.22 -8.40
N TRP A 121 22.80 -8.07 -9.71
CA TRP A 121 21.64 -8.00 -10.60
C TRP A 121 21.20 -9.40 -10.96
N VAL A 122 20.07 -9.82 -10.39
CA VAL A 122 19.54 -11.17 -10.56
C VAL A 122 18.31 -11.11 -11.49
N PRO A 123 18.26 -11.89 -12.59
CA PRO A 123 17.08 -11.98 -13.45
C PRO A 123 15.83 -12.35 -12.65
N ILE A 124 14.71 -11.66 -12.93
CA ILE A 124 13.45 -11.87 -12.20
C ILE A 124 12.93 -13.30 -12.35
N GLU A 125 13.16 -13.92 -13.50
CA GLU A 125 12.75 -15.30 -13.80
C GLU A 125 13.51 -16.33 -12.96
N SER A 126 14.68 -15.96 -12.44
CA SER A 126 15.52 -16.82 -11.60
C SER A 126 15.29 -16.62 -10.10
N LEU A 127 14.44 -15.67 -9.71
CA LEU A 127 14.14 -15.38 -8.31
C LEU A 127 12.90 -16.13 -7.83
N ASP A 128 12.95 -16.56 -6.57
CA ASP A 128 11.76 -17.04 -5.88
C ASP A 128 10.76 -15.89 -5.76
N ARG A 129 9.49 -16.17 -6.09
CA ARG A 129 8.41 -15.16 -6.08
C ARG A 129 8.20 -14.51 -4.71
N GLU A 130 8.65 -15.16 -3.64
CA GLU A 130 8.56 -14.67 -2.27
C GLU A 130 9.63 -13.61 -1.94
N VAL A 131 10.65 -13.44 -2.79
CA VAL A 131 11.71 -12.44 -2.56
C VAL A 131 11.20 -11.03 -2.81
N LEU A 132 10.47 -10.83 -3.91
CA LEU A 132 9.94 -9.51 -4.28
C LEU A 132 8.73 -9.18 -3.41
N THR A 133 8.96 -8.35 -2.39
CA THR A 133 7.96 -8.03 -1.38
C THR A 133 7.60 -6.56 -1.30
N SER A 134 6.35 -6.29 -0.93
CA SER A 134 5.84 -4.95 -0.62
C SER A 134 6.48 -4.37 0.65
N GLY A 135 6.31 -3.06 0.87
CA GLY A 135 6.91 -2.35 2.00
C GLY A 135 8.43 -2.15 1.87
N THR A 136 9.00 -2.45 0.69
CA THR A 136 10.43 -2.43 0.41
C THR A 136 10.72 -1.54 -0.81
N VAL A 137 11.92 -0.96 -0.85
CA VAL A 137 12.42 -0.30 -2.06
C VAL A 137 13.13 -1.32 -2.93
N TRP A 138 12.64 -1.53 -4.15
CA TRP A 138 13.26 -2.40 -5.13
C TRP A 138 13.95 -1.60 -6.23
N LYS A 139 15.16 -2.02 -6.59
CA LYS A 139 15.83 -1.55 -7.80
C LYS A 139 15.69 -2.59 -8.88
N ILE A 140 15.16 -2.18 -10.02
CA ILE A 140 14.85 -3.05 -11.16
C ILE A 140 15.52 -2.47 -12.38
N ARG A 141 16.18 -3.32 -13.16
CA ARG A 141 16.92 -2.94 -14.36
C ARG A 141 16.34 -3.66 -15.56
N ALA A 142 15.97 -2.90 -16.58
CA ALA A 142 15.70 -3.42 -17.91
C ALA A 142 16.97 -3.31 -18.75
N TRP A 143 17.36 -4.39 -19.43
CA TRP A 143 18.54 -4.43 -20.27
C TRP A 143 18.27 -5.23 -21.54
N ALA A 144 18.86 -4.80 -22.65
CA ALA A 144 18.91 -5.53 -23.90
C ALA A 144 20.25 -5.25 -24.60
N GLU A 145 20.75 -6.20 -25.38
CA GLU A 145 22.00 -6.03 -26.12
C GLU A 145 21.90 -4.87 -27.11
N GLY A 146 22.91 -3.99 -27.11
CA GLY A 146 22.93 -2.80 -27.96
C GLY A 146 22.09 -1.63 -27.44
N TYR A 147 21.56 -1.69 -26.22
CA TYR A 147 20.80 -0.61 -25.59
C TYR A 147 21.44 -0.14 -24.28
N VAL A 148 21.20 1.12 -23.94
CA VAL A 148 21.50 1.67 -22.61
C VAL A 148 20.49 1.08 -21.61
N PRO A 149 20.94 0.43 -20.51
CA PRO A 149 20.03 -0.10 -19.52
C PRO A 149 19.26 1.01 -18.79
N GLU A 150 18.00 0.74 -18.49
CA GLU A 150 17.14 1.62 -17.69
C GLU A 150 16.98 1.05 -16.29
N ILE A 151 17.11 1.89 -15.26
CA ILE A 151 17.03 1.48 -13.85
C ILE A 151 15.90 2.23 -13.16
N PHE A 152 14.99 1.47 -12.56
CA PHE A 152 13.91 1.93 -11.70
C PHE A 152 14.32 1.73 -10.24
N SER A 153 14.00 2.69 -9.37
CA SER A 153 14.15 2.57 -7.92
C SER A 153 12.84 2.95 -7.27
N LEU A 154 12.03 1.94 -6.95
CA LEU A 154 10.63 2.13 -6.57
C LEU A 154 10.39 1.68 -5.14
N LYS A 155 9.82 2.57 -4.33
CA LYS A 155 9.23 2.19 -3.04
C LYS A 155 7.88 1.56 -3.33
N ILE A 156 7.74 0.29 -2.99
CA ILE A 156 6.47 -0.43 -3.13
C ILE A 156 5.77 -0.36 -1.79
N GLU A 157 4.61 0.29 -1.76
CA GLU A 157 3.84 0.45 -0.53
C GLU A 157 3.31 -0.90 -0.06
N TRP A 158 3.17 -1.03 1.25
CA TRP A 158 2.92 -2.29 1.94
C TRP A 158 1.75 -3.13 1.41
N PHE A 159 0.78 -2.48 0.79
CA PHE A 159 -0.44 -3.13 0.32
C PHE A 159 -0.47 -3.39 -1.18
N GLN A 160 0.53 -2.95 -1.92
CA GLN A 160 0.65 -3.22 -3.35
C GLN A 160 1.14 -4.65 -3.54
N ASP A 161 0.43 -5.42 -4.35
CA ASP A 161 0.74 -6.80 -4.71
C ASP A 161 0.93 -6.97 -6.23
N GLU A 162 0.79 -5.90 -7.01
CA GLU A 162 1.03 -5.87 -8.45
C GLU A 162 1.92 -4.67 -8.82
N LEU A 163 2.82 -4.89 -9.78
CA LEU A 163 3.68 -3.86 -10.35
C LEU A 163 3.86 -4.11 -11.85
N ASP A 164 3.49 -3.14 -12.67
CA ASP A 164 3.76 -3.15 -14.10
C ASP A 164 4.92 -2.20 -14.42
N ILE A 165 5.96 -2.70 -15.08
CA ILE A 165 7.12 -1.90 -15.51
C ILE A 165 7.18 -1.87 -17.02
N SER A 166 7.15 -0.67 -17.58
CA SER A 166 7.38 -0.41 -19.00
C SER A 166 8.66 0.38 -19.19
N ALA A 167 9.72 -0.27 -19.66
CA ALA A 167 10.99 0.34 -20.00
C ALA A 167 11.01 0.81 -21.45
N THR A 168 11.64 1.96 -21.69
CA THR A 168 11.85 2.51 -23.03
C THR A 168 13.34 2.64 -23.28
N LEU A 169 13.93 1.60 -23.87
CA LEU A 169 15.37 1.46 -24.01
C LEU A 169 15.87 2.26 -25.20
N VAL A 170 16.89 3.07 -24.96
CA VAL A 170 17.57 3.86 -26.00
C VAL A 170 18.73 3.04 -26.57
N PRO A 171 18.84 2.86 -27.91
CA PRO A 171 20.00 2.20 -28.51
C PRO A 171 21.30 2.88 -28.08
N ALA A 172 22.28 2.10 -27.66
CA ALA A 172 23.62 2.61 -27.37
C ALA A 172 24.25 3.10 -28.67
N GLU A 173 24.75 4.34 -28.67
CA GLU A 173 25.54 4.84 -29.80
C GLU A 173 26.81 3.98 -29.93
N LYS A 174 27.13 3.55 -31.15
CA LYS A 174 28.34 2.79 -31.46
C LYS A 174 29.56 3.71 -31.53
#